data_AF-A0A967H105-F1
#
_entry.id   AF-A0A967H105-F1
#
_cell.length_a   1.000
_cell.length_b   1.000
_cell.length_c   1.000
_cell.angle_alpha   90.00
_cell.angle_beta   90.00
_cell.angle_gamma   90.00
#
_symmetry.space_group_name_H-M   'P 1'
#
loop_
_entity.id
_entity.type
_entity.pdbx_description
1 polymer ?
#
loop_
_entity_poly.entity_id
_entity_poly.type
_entity_poly.pdbx_seq_one_letter_code
_entity_poly.pdbx_strand_id
1 'polypeptide(L)'
;GEYEKCVEVATVMLPKLPKPSKQHDICLHVLGGSKYYLGSYDEARPYLDEHVETYEKSSFRMAALYFQASNLSRLQYWSAAAELLDKFLTKYPDPGKNVYLPFALYDRANCHFAEDELDPALVKLNRVETE
;
A
#
# COMPACT_ATOMS: atom_id res chain seq x y z
N GLY A 1 -3.48 6.94 -14.21
CA GLY A 1 -4.28 5.94 -14.95
C GLY A 1 -5.71 6.43 -15.06
N GLU A 2 -6.62 5.62 -15.60
CA GLU A 2 -8.08 5.92 -15.64
C GLU A 2 -8.75 5.46 -14.33
N TYR A 3 -8.35 6.04 -13.19
CA TYR A 3 -8.72 5.53 -11.86
C TYR A 3 -10.22 5.60 -11.58
N GLU A 4 -10.89 6.65 -11.99
CA GLU A 4 -12.33 6.85 -11.83
C GLU A 4 -13.12 5.75 -12.54
N LYS A 5 -12.73 5.44 -13.77
CA LYS A 5 -13.34 4.37 -14.57
C LYS A 5 -13.04 2.99 -13.99
N CYS A 6 -11.83 2.79 -13.48
CA CYS A 6 -11.49 1.56 -12.74
C CYS A 6 -12.41 1.38 -11.52
N VAL A 7 -12.67 2.44 -10.76
CA VAL A 7 -13.61 2.40 -9.62
C VAL A 7 -15.02 2.07 -10.09
N GLU A 8 -15.51 2.74 -11.14
CA GLU A 8 -16.85 2.51 -11.71
C GLU A 8 -17.06 1.04 -12.07
N VAL A 9 -16.13 0.46 -12.84
CA VAL A 9 -16.26 -0.92 -13.33
C VAL A 9 -16.04 -1.93 -12.20
N ALA A 10 -14.96 -1.79 -11.42
CA ALA A 10 -14.58 -2.78 -10.43
C ALA A 10 -15.57 -2.85 -9.25
N THR A 11 -16.20 -1.74 -8.87
CA THR A 11 -17.22 -1.71 -7.81
C THR A 11 -18.43 -2.57 -8.16
N VAL A 12 -18.84 -2.58 -9.44
CA VAL A 12 -19.98 -3.38 -9.93
C VAL A 12 -19.60 -4.85 -10.11
N MET A 13 -18.35 -5.12 -10.49
CA MET A 13 -17.87 -6.47 -10.78
C MET A 13 -17.52 -7.25 -9.52
N LEU A 14 -16.79 -6.66 -8.57
CA LEU A 14 -16.19 -7.34 -7.43
C LEU A 14 -17.17 -8.23 -6.65
N PRO A 15 -18.40 -7.79 -6.29
CA PRO A 15 -19.35 -8.60 -5.53
C PRO A 15 -19.88 -9.84 -6.29
N LYS A 16 -19.70 -9.90 -7.61
CA LYS A 16 -20.18 -10.97 -8.49
C LYS A 16 -19.10 -12.03 -8.75
N LEU A 17 -17.88 -11.80 -8.28
CA LEU A 17 -16.75 -12.67 -8.55
C LEU A 17 -16.60 -13.73 -7.44
N PRO A 18 -16.28 -14.99 -7.79
CA PRO A 18 -15.97 -16.00 -6.79
C PRO A 18 -14.75 -15.59 -5.95
N LYS A 19 -14.83 -15.83 -4.65
CA LYS A 19 -13.72 -15.64 -3.69
C LYS A 19 -13.24 -17.00 -3.17
N PRO A 20 -11.95 -17.37 -3.31
CA PRO A 20 -10.90 -16.67 -4.05
C PRO A 20 -10.93 -16.99 -5.57
N SER A 21 -10.63 -16.00 -6.40
CA SER A 21 -10.36 -16.18 -7.84
C SER A 21 -9.36 -15.15 -8.38
N LYS A 22 -8.80 -15.39 -9.57
CA LYS A 22 -7.88 -14.46 -10.25
C LYS A 22 -8.56 -13.14 -10.62
N GLN A 23 -9.83 -13.18 -11.01
CA GLN A 23 -10.59 -11.98 -11.37
C GLN A 23 -10.86 -11.13 -10.11
N HIS A 24 -11.18 -11.78 -8.99
CA HIS A 24 -11.39 -11.10 -7.72
C HIS A 24 -10.10 -10.47 -7.18
N ASP A 25 -8.95 -11.16 -7.32
CA ASP A 25 -7.59 -10.62 -7.04
C ASP A 25 -7.33 -9.32 -7.82
N ILE A 26 -7.48 -9.37 -9.15
CA ILE A 26 -7.31 -8.21 -10.03
C ILE A 26 -8.27 -7.07 -9.64
N CYS A 27 -9.53 -7.38 -9.35
CA CYS A 27 -10.52 -6.37 -8.99
C CYS A 27 -10.19 -5.68 -7.67
N LEU A 28 -9.77 -6.43 -6.64
CA LEU A 28 -9.34 -5.82 -5.38
C LEU A 28 -8.09 -4.95 -5.58
N HIS A 29 -7.11 -5.43 -6.34
CA HIS A 29 -5.88 -4.66 -6.61
C HIS A 29 -6.20 -3.33 -7.31
N VAL A 30 -6.99 -3.39 -8.39
CA VAL A 30 -7.35 -2.22 -9.19
C VAL A 30 -8.25 -1.27 -8.39
N LEU A 31 -9.25 -1.78 -7.68
CA LEU A 31 -10.19 -0.94 -6.92
C LEU A 31 -9.52 -0.27 -5.73
N GLY A 32 -8.80 -1.02 -4.90
CA GLY A 32 -8.08 -0.49 -3.74
C GLY A 32 -7.00 0.51 -4.15
N GLY A 33 -6.18 0.18 -5.16
CA GLY A 33 -5.17 1.09 -5.70
C GLY A 33 -5.78 2.36 -6.31
N SER A 34 -6.86 2.24 -7.08
CA SER A 34 -7.52 3.41 -7.68
C SER A 34 -8.10 4.35 -6.63
N LYS A 35 -8.78 3.82 -5.61
CA LYS A 35 -9.29 4.64 -4.50
C LYS A 35 -8.17 5.32 -3.71
N TYR A 36 -7.04 4.64 -3.49
CA TYR A 36 -5.86 5.25 -2.89
C TYR A 36 -5.34 6.43 -3.74
N TYR A 37 -5.19 6.26 -5.05
CA TYR A 37 -4.72 7.33 -5.93
C TYR A 37 -5.69 8.52 -6.05
N LEU A 38 -6.98 8.27 -5.85
CA LEU A 38 -8.01 9.31 -5.80
C LEU A 38 -8.10 10.02 -4.45
N GLY A 39 -7.32 9.60 -3.44
CA GLY A 39 -7.35 10.16 -2.10
C GLY A 39 -8.52 9.69 -1.23
N SER A 40 -9.33 8.74 -1.72
CA SER A 40 -10.43 8.11 -0.97
C SER A 40 -9.90 7.02 -0.04
N TYR A 41 -9.03 7.39 0.91
CA TYR A 41 -8.26 6.43 1.72
C TYR A 41 -9.11 5.55 2.63
N ASP A 42 -10.17 6.10 3.23
CA ASP A 42 -11.12 5.31 4.04
C ASP A 42 -11.83 4.25 3.21
N GLU A 43 -12.22 4.59 1.98
CA GLU A 43 -12.85 3.65 1.06
C GLU A 43 -11.86 2.66 0.45
N ALA A 44 -10.60 3.05 0.27
CA ALA A 44 -9.56 2.17 -0.27
C ALA A 44 -9.21 1.04 0.70
N ARG A 45 -9.17 1.36 2.00
CA ARG A 45 -8.71 0.48 3.08
C ARG A 45 -9.31 -0.94 3.04
N PRO A 46 -10.65 -1.14 3.05
CA PRO A 46 -11.21 -2.49 3.11
C PRO A 46 -10.79 -3.37 1.93
N TYR A 47 -10.63 -2.80 0.73
CA TYR A 47 -10.20 -3.55 -0.45
C TYR A 47 -8.71 -3.93 -0.41
N LEU A 48 -7.87 -3.04 0.11
CA LEU A 48 -6.44 -3.31 0.30
C LEU A 48 -6.23 -4.38 1.38
N ASP A 49 -6.95 -4.27 2.50
CA ASP A 49 -6.92 -5.23 3.59
C ASP A 49 -7.38 -6.62 3.12
N GLU A 50 -8.51 -6.69 2.41
CA GLU A 50 -9.03 -7.96 1.89
C GLU A 50 -8.06 -8.61 0.88
N HIS A 51 -7.40 -7.81 0.04
CA HIS A 51 -6.40 -8.33 -0.89
C HIS A 51 -5.22 -8.95 -0.13
N VAL A 52 -4.71 -8.24 0.88
CA VAL A 52 -3.59 -8.70 1.71
C VAL A 52 -3.97 -9.93 2.53
N GLU A 53 -5.22 -10.08 2.95
CA GLU A 53 -5.67 -11.28 3.66
C GLU A 53 -5.85 -12.48 2.71
N THR A 54 -6.48 -12.26 1.55
CA THR A 54 -6.94 -13.34 0.68
C THR A 54 -5.85 -13.86 -0.27
N TYR A 55 -4.94 -12.98 -0.73
CA TYR A 55 -4.06 -13.26 -1.87
C TYR A 55 -2.58 -13.17 -1.53
N GLU A 56 -2.08 -14.13 -0.75
CA GLU A 56 -0.66 -14.18 -0.36
C GLU A 56 0.30 -14.40 -1.55
N LYS A 57 -0.13 -15.20 -2.54
CA LYS A 57 0.67 -15.57 -3.72
C LYS A 57 0.39 -14.73 -4.97
N SER A 58 -0.38 -13.64 -4.85
CA SER A 58 -0.71 -12.78 -5.98
C SER A 58 0.53 -12.06 -6.53
N SER A 59 0.58 -11.87 -7.85
CA SER A 59 1.60 -11.02 -8.48
C SER A 59 1.52 -9.56 -8.01
N PHE A 60 0.35 -9.15 -7.50
CA PHE A 60 0.12 -7.80 -6.97
C PHE A 60 0.43 -7.70 -5.47
N ARG A 61 0.93 -8.77 -4.84
CA ARG A 61 1.15 -8.82 -3.39
C ARG A 61 2.04 -7.69 -2.87
N MET A 62 3.14 -7.41 -3.55
CA MET A 62 4.05 -6.32 -3.15
C MET A 62 3.33 -4.98 -3.18
N ALA A 63 2.60 -4.69 -4.26
CA ALA A 63 1.83 -3.46 -4.39
C ALA A 63 0.75 -3.35 -3.29
N ALA A 64 -0.01 -4.42 -3.04
CA ALA A 64 -1.07 -4.41 -2.03
C ALA A 64 -0.52 -4.18 -0.62
N LEU A 65 0.59 -4.81 -0.25
CA LEU A 65 1.25 -4.59 1.04
C LEU A 65 1.72 -3.14 1.20
N TYR A 66 2.36 -2.57 0.17
CA TYR A 66 2.77 -1.18 0.20
C TYR A 66 1.56 -0.24 0.31
N PHE A 67 0.55 -0.40 -0.54
CA PHE A 67 -0.62 0.47 -0.52
C PHE A 67 -1.41 0.35 0.79
N GLN A 68 -1.52 -0.84 1.39
CA GLN A 68 -2.12 -1.00 2.71
C GLN A 68 -1.40 -0.14 3.76
N ALA A 69 -0.07 -0.23 3.82
CA ALA A 69 0.74 0.51 4.78
C ALA A 69 0.68 2.02 4.53
N SER A 70 0.86 2.43 3.27
CA SER A 70 0.80 3.83 2.86
C SER A 70 -0.60 4.43 3.08
N ASN A 71 -1.67 3.67 2.86
CA ASN A 71 -3.03 4.13 3.13
C ASN A 71 -3.25 4.48 4.60
N LEU A 72 -2.68 3.69 5.53
CA LEU A 72 -2.71 4.03 6.96
C LEU A 72 -1.92 5.30 7.28
N SER A 73 -0.76 5.51 6.63
CA SER A 73 0.01 6.75 6.76
C SER A 73 -0.81 7.96 6.27
N ARG A 74 -1.50 7.83 5.13
CA ARG A 74 -2.40 8.89 4.61
C ARG A 74 -3.57 9.19 5.55
N LEU A 75 -4.06 8.20 6.28
CA LEU A 75 -5.08 8.33 7.32
C LEU A 75 -4.50 8.75 8.68
N GLN A 76 -3.19 9.00 8.78
CA GLN A 76 -2.50 9.41 10.01
C GLN A 76 -2.53 8.37 11.13
N TYR A 77 -2.73 7.09 10.78
CA TYR A 77 -2.56 5.98 11.72
C TYR A 77 -1.08 5.61 11.82
N TRP A 78 -0.27 6.53 12.35
CA TRP A 78 1.19 6.51 12.26
C TRP A 78 1.82 5.21 12.76
N SER A 79 1.50 4.77 13.97
CA SER A 79 2.11 3.57 14.54
C SER A 79 1.70 2.29 13.79
N ALA A 80 0.45 2.21 13.31
CA ALA A 80 -0.01 1.08 12.51
C ALA A 80 0.63 1.08 11.10
N ALA A 81 0.78 2.25 10.49
CA ALA A 81 1.49 2.41 9.23
C ALA A 81 2.96 2.03 9.37
N ALA A 82 3.63 2.50 10.42
CA ALA A 82 5.01 2.19 10.74
C ALA A 82 5.26 0.69 10.85
N GLU A 83 4.40 -0.05 11.58
CA GLU A 83 4.52 -1.50 11.71
C GLU A 83 4.43 -2.21 10.35
N LEU A 84 3.48 -1.81 9.49
CA LEU A 84 3.33 -2.42 8.17
C LEU A 84 4.46 -2.03 7.22
N LEU A 85 4.95 -0.78 7.28
CA LEU A 85 6.07 -0.29 6.49
C LEU A 85 7.36 -1.01 6.87
N ASP A 86 7.62 -1.24 8.16
CA ASP A 86 8.79 -1.97 8.62
C ASP A 86 8.75 -3.42 8.13
N LYS A 87 7.58 -4.10 8.23
CA LYS A 87 7.39 -5.44 7.63
C LYS A 87 7.62 -5.44 6.12
N PHE A 88 7.12 -4.43 5.41
CA PHE A 88 7.29 -4.29 3.96
C PHE A 88 8.77 -4.12 3.58
N LEU A 89 9.49 -3.22 4.25
CA LEU A 89 10.90 -2.93 4.02
C LEU A 89 11.80 -4.13 4.35
N THR A 90 11.47 -4.90 5.40
CA THR A 90 12.18 -6.16 5.71
C THR A 90 11.91 -7.23 4.65
N LYS A 91 10.68 -7.33 4.14
CA LYS A 91 10.30 -8.34 3.15
C LYS A 91 10.83 -8.03 1.75
N TYR A 92 10.93 -6.76 1.38
CA TYR A 92 11.35 -6.29 0.06
C TYR A 92 12.49 -5.25 0.15
N PRO A 93 13.68 -5.63 0.63
CA PRO A 93 14.77 -4.69 0.90
C PRO A 93 15.56 -4.27 -0.35
N ASP A 94 15.41 -4.97 -1.48
CA ASP A 94 16.25 -4.81 -2.67
C ASP A 94 15.73 -3.70 -3.60
N PRO A 95 16.46 -2.58 -3.79
CA PRO A 95 16.04 -1.46 -4.66
C PRO A 95 15.86 -1.88 -6.12
N GLY A 96 16.62 -2.86 -6.61
CA GLY A 96 16.51 -3.34 -7.98
C GLY A 96 15.25 -4.17 -8.25
N LYS A 97 14.53 -4.57 -7.20
CA LYS A 97 13.30 -5.39 -7.30
C LYS A 97 12.07 -4.72 -6.69
N ASN A 98 12.26 -3.80 -5.76
CA ASN A 98 11.18 -3.12 -5.07
C ASN A 98 11.00 -1.69 -5.58
N VAL A 99 10.11 -1.54 -6.56
CA VAL A 99 9.75 -0.23 -7.12
C VAL A 99 9.10 0.71 -6.08
N TYR A 100 8.61 0.17 -4.96
CA TYR A 100 8.00 0.95 -3.89
C TYR A 100 8.97 1.36 -2.79
N LEU A 101 10.24 0.92 -2.85
CA LEU A 101 11.22 1.16 -1.80
C LEU A 101 11.37 2.64 -1.43
N PRO A 102 11.61 3.59 -2.37
CA PRO A 102 11.77 4.99 -1.99
C PRO A 102 10.50 5.57 -1.36
N PHE A 103 9.32 5.17 -1.83
CA PHE A 103 8.05 5.65 -1.26
C PHE A 103 7.78 5.06 0.12
N ALA A 104 8.07 3.78 0.33
CA ALA A 104 7.94 3.14 1.64
C ALA A 104 8.92 3.72 2.67
N LEU A 105 10.14 4.05 2.25
CA LEU A 105 11.12 4.74 3.10
C LEU A 105 10.64 6.14 3.46
N TYR A 106 10.13 6.90 2.49
CA TYR A 106 9.58 8.23 2.71
C TYR A 106 8.37 8.22 3.65
N ASP A 107 7.42 7.31 3.43
CA ASP A 107 6.25 7.16 4.30
C ASP A 107 6.68 6.74 5.72
N ARG A 108 7.71 5.91 5.86
CA ARG A 108 8.23 5.51 7.19
C ARG A 108 8.95 6.66 7.88
N ALA A 109 9.67 7.50 7.13
CA ALA A 109 10.26 8.73 7.63
C ALA A 109 9.19 9.69 8.14
N ASN A 110 8.07 9.83 7.41
CA ASN A 110 6.93 10.64 7.85
C ASN A 110 6.30 10.10 9.14
N CYS A 111 6.20 8.77 9.31
CA CYS A 111 5.72 8.19 10.56
C CYS A 111 6.66 8.55 11.73
N HIS A 112 7.98 8.39 11.55
CA HIS A 112 8.96 8.81 12.55
C HIS A 112 8.85 10.30 12.89
N PHE A 113 8.75 11.16 11.87
CA PHE A 113 8.60 12.60 12.06
C PHE A 113 7.32 12.96 12.83
N ALA A 114 6.19 12.31 12.52
CA ALA A 114 4.93 12.50 13.23
C ALA A 114 4.97 12.04 14.70
N GLU A 115 5.86 11.10 15.01
CA GLU A 115 6.10 10.56 16.36
C GLU A 115 7.28 11.27 17.08
N ASP A 116 7.79 12.38 16.54
CA ASP A 116 8.93 13.17 17.05
C ASP A 116 10.27 12.40 17.09
N GLU A 117 10.38 11.33 16.30
CA GLU A 117 11.57 10.50 16.16
C GLU A 117 12.47 11.02 15.03
N LEU A 118 13.09 12.18 15.24
CA LEU A 118 13.83 12.90 14.17
C LEU A 118 15.07 12.13 13.65
N ASP A 119 15.87 11.54 14.53
CA ASP A 119 17.07 10.79 14.10
C ASP A 119 16.71 9.58 13.22
N PRO A 120 15.76 8.71 13.61
CA PRO A 120 15.25 7.66 12.73
C PRO A 120 14.67 8.17 11.41
N ALA A 121 13.97 9.30 11.39
CA ALA A 121 13.44 9.88 10.16
C ALA A 121 14.56 10.22 9.17
N LEU A 122 15.63 10.87 9.64
CA LEU A 122 16.81 11.20 8.81
C LEU A 122 17.49 9.95 8.26
N VAL A 123 17.58 8.87 9.04
CA VAL A 123 18.13 7.59 8.55
C VAL A 123 17.33 7.07 7.35
N LYS A 124 16.00 7.15 7.38
CA LYS A 124 15.16 6.71 6.26
C LYS A 124 15.30 7.63 5.04
N LEU A 125 15.34 8.95 5.25
CA LEU A 125 15.50 9.93 4.17
C LEU A 125 16.85 9.80 3.45
N ASN A 126 17.94 9.60 4.18
CA ASN A 126 19.25 9.35 3.58
C ASN A 126 19.22 8.16 2.62
N ARG A 127 18.50 7.09 2.98
CA ARG A 127 18.36 5.91 2.11
C ARG A 127 17.59 6.22 0.82
N VAL A 128 16.58 7.10 0.86
CA VAL A 128 15.84 7.53 -0.33
C VAL A 128 16.77 8.23 -1.34
N GLU A 129 17.78 8.96 -0.86
CA GLU A 129 18.72 9.69 -1.73
C GLU A 129 19.82 8.78 -2.31
N THR A 130 20.15 7.68 -1.64
CA THR A 130 21.34 6.86 -1.98
C THR A 130 21.04 5.50 -2.61
N GLU A 131 19.81 4.99 -2.50
CA GLU A 131 19.37 3.67 -3.03
C GLU A 131 18.44 3.82 -4.24
#